data_AF-A0A7C6IE19-F1
#
_entry.id   AF-A0A7C6IE19-F1
#
_cell.length_a   1.000
_cell.length_b   1.000
_cell.length_c   1.000
_cell.angle_alpha   90.00
_cell.angle_beta   90.00
_cell.angle_gamma   90.00
#
_symmetry.space_group_name_H-M   'P 1'
#
loop_
_entity.id
_entity.type
_entity.pdbx_description
1 polymer ?
#
loop_
_entity_poly.entity_id
_entity_poly.type
_entity_poly.pdbx_seq_one_letter_code
_entity_poly.pdbx_strand_id
1 'polypeptide(L)'
;MSSDDGAALLTSEGVGGLLSAAVTHAGGTLVAWALDHVDANPNQSTTATYSAIVDWPYGRRDELLGVSARAQGLSGSDSRAEIFADGDREVAVWLYPNDPDLPGLARAAYPTSMAAVLNAYRALPEPIAPEQLDLTMVTYRPRRRAVLRDAVAGGPTFFVKVLRERLFHDVSRRHKLLLDAGVPAPRIAAGTQDFLLVLAELPGRPLARAVFDPVRPCTAEQLIDVLDAMPAAVAELERR
;
A
#
# COMPACT_ATOMS: atom_id res chain seq x y z
N MET A 1 0.18 -33.12 -8.25
CA MET A 1 0.59 -31.79 -8.73
C MET A 1 1.25 -31.11 -7.54
N SER A 2 2.49 -30.65 -7.71
CA SER A 2 3.29 -30.08 -6.62
C SER A 2 2.54 -28.92 -5.97
N SER A 3 2.34 -28.98 -4.65
CA SER A 3 1.72 -27.93 -3.83
C SER A 3 2.69 -26.79 -3.53
N ASP A 4 3.74 -26.66 -4.34
CA ASP A 4 4.87 -25.77 -4.08
C ASP A 4 4.49 -24.32 -4.41
N ASP A 5 4.22 -23.56 -3.35
CA ASP A 5 3.87 -22.14 -3.37
C ASP A 5 5.09 -21.21 -3.55
N GLY A 6 6.28 -21.79 -3.73
CA GLY A 6 7.53 -21.09 -3.95
C GLY A 6 8.24 -20.58 -2.71
N ALA A 7 7.76 -20.93 -1.51
CA ALA A 7 8.44 -20.58 -0.26
C ALA A 7 9.93 -20.98 -0.26
N ALA A 8 10.24 -22.22 -0.66
CA ALA A 8 11.61 -22.73 -0.66
C ALA A 8 12.56 -21.90 -1.54
N LEU A 9 12.11 -21.50 -2.73
CA LEU A 9 12.88 -20.64 -3.62
C LEU A 9 13.07 -19.25 -3.01
N LEU A 10 11.95 -18.59 -2.67
CA LEU A 10 11.92 -17.18 -2.28
C LEU A 10 12.61 -16.91 -0.94
N THR A 11 12.79 -17.91 -0.09
CA THR A 11 13.54 -17.75 1.17
C THR A 11 14.97 -18.30 1.10
N SER A 12 15.46 -18.66 -0.08
CA SER A 12 16.81 -19.21 -0.28
C SER A 12 17.70 -18.26 -1.08
N GLU A 13 19.02 -18.50 -1.02
CA GLU A 13 20.01 -17.84 -1.88
C GLU A 13 19.75 -18.07 -3.38
N GLY A 14 18.99 -19.11 -3.75
CA GLY A 14 18.64 -19.42 -5.14
C GLY A 14 17.86 -18.29 -5.83
N VAL A 15 17.17 -17.43 -5.08
CA VAL A 15 16.45 -16.28 -5.63
C VAL A 15 17.38 -15.20 -6.22
N GLY A 16 18.67 -15.19 -5.85
CA GLY A 16 19.61 -14.16 -6.31
C GLY A 16 19.74 -14.10 -7.84
N GLY A 17 19.68 -15.26 -8.52
CA GLY A 17 19.68 -15.32 -9.98
C GLY A 17 18.45 -14.66 -10.61
N LEU A 18 17.28 -14.90 -10.01
CA LEU A 18 16.02 -14.27 -10.42
C LEU A 18 16.06 -12.75 -10.23
N LEU A 19 16.51 -12.28 -9.06
CA LEU A 19 16.63 -10.84 -8.79
C LEU A 19 17.60 -10.16 -9.75
N SER A 20 18.74 -10.81 -10.04
CA SER A 20 19.73 -10.31 -11.00
C SER A 20 19.14 -10.22 -12.41
N ALA A 21 18.40 -11.24 -12.85
CA ALA A 21 17.71 -11.24 -14.14
C ALA A 21 16.67 -10.10 -14.23
N ALA A 22 15.88 -9.91 -13.18
CA ALA A 22 14.87 -8.85 -13.13
C ALA A 22 15.48 -7.44 -13.18
N VAL A 23 16.54 -7.20 -12.41
CA VAL A 23 17.27 -5.92 -12.44
C VAL A 23 17.93 -5.69 -13.80
N THR A 24 18.53 -6.72 -14.40
CA THR A 24 19.15 -6.64 -15.73
C THR A 24 18.11 -6.34 -16.80
N HIS A 25 16.94 -6.97 -16.72
CA HIS A 25 15.80 -6.70 -17.61
C HIS A 25 15.35 -5.23 -17.51
N ALA A 26 15.35 -4.66 -16.30
CA ALA A 26 15.07 -3.24 -16.07
C ALA A 26 16.23 -2.29 -16.46
N GLY A 27 17.38 -2.82 -16.93
CA GLY A 27 18.52 -2.05 -17.39
C GLY A 27 19.55 -1.69 -16.31
N GLY A 28 19.49 -2.31 -15.14
CA GLY A 28 20.43 -2.11 -14.04
C GLY A 28 21.38 -3.29 -13.84
N THR A 29 22.30 -3.17 -12.88
CA THR A 29 23.14 -4.28 -12.41
C THR A 29 22.91 -4.47 -10.91
N LEU A 30 22.51 -5.67 -10.51
CA LEU A 30 22.31 -6.00 -9.10
C LEU A 30 23.68 -6.12 -8.40
N VAL A 31 23.89 -5.36 -7.34
CA VAL A 31 25.14 -5.32 -6.57
C VAL A 31 25.04 -6.21 -5.34
N ALA A 32 23.97 -6.03 -4.57
CA ALA A 32 23.71 -6.78 -3.35
C ALA A 32 22.20 -6.83 -3.10
N TRP A 33 21.75 -7.83 -2.35
CA TRP A 33 20.36 -7.92 -1.92
C TRP A 33 20.27 -8.61 -0.56
N ALA A 34 19.17 -8.36 0.15
CA ALA A 34 18.82 -9.03 1.39
C ALA A 34 17.30 -9.24 1.44
N LEU A 35 16.87 -10.41 1.92
CA LEU A 35 15.46 -10.68 2.19
C LEU A 35 14.94 -9.72 3.28
N ASP A 36 13.85 -9.03 2.98
CA ASP A 36 13.25 -8.01 3.85
C ASP A 36 11.97 -8.52 4.52
N HIS A 37 11.03 -9.05 3.72
CA HIS A 37 9.76 -9.55 4.24
C HIS A 37 9.29 -10.78 3.48
N VAL A 38 8.51 -11.64 4.16
CA VAL A 38 7.84 -12.81 3.56
C VAL A 38 6.38 -12.83 4.03
N ASP A 39 5.47 -12.90 3.07
CA ASP A 39 4.05 -13.17 3.26
C ASP A 39 3.71 -14.49 2.57
N ALA A 40 3.57 -15.55 3.37
CA ALA A 40 3.28 -16.90 2.90
C ALA A 40 1.83 -17.29 3.21
N ASN A 41 1.13 -17.76 2.18
CA ASN A 41 -0.13 -18.49 2.29
C ASN A 41 0.16 -19.94 1.92
N PRO A 42 0.39 -20.83 2.91
CA PRO A 42 0.88 -22.17 2.66
C PRO A 42 0.05 -22.95 1.63
N ASN A 43 0.75 -23.58 0.67
CA ASN A 43 0.19 -24.32 -0.47
C ASN A 43 -0.63 -23.48 -1.46
N GLN A 44 -0.58 -22.14 -1.36
CA GLN A 44 -1.30 -21.24 -2.26
C GLN A 44 -0.37 -20.25 -2.94
N SER A 45 0.36 -19.46 -2.16
CA SER A 45 1.24 -18.41 -2.68
C SER A 45 2.25 -17.95 -1.66
N THR A 46 3.46 -17.65 -2.09
CA THR A 46 4.44 -16.92 -1.29
C THR A 46 4.81 -15.62 -1.99
N THR A 47 4.82 -14.52 -1.24
CA THR A 47 5.36 -13.23 -1.68
C THR A 47 6.51 -12.84 -0.78
N ALA A 48 7.65 -12.47 -1.37
CA ALA A 48 8.81 -11.99 -0.65
C ALA A 48 9.24 -10.62 -1.20
N THR A 49 9.79 -9.77 -0.34
CA THR A 49 10.48 -8.55 -0.75
C THR A 49 11.95 -8.58 -0.39
N TYR A 50 12.73 -7.88 -1.20
CA TYR A 50 14.19 -7.82 -1.07
C TYR A 50 14.63 -6.36 -1.15
N SER A 51 15.38 -5.92 -0.14
CA SER A 51 16.15 -4.69 -0.24
C SER A 51 17.35 -4.97 -1.13
N ALA A 52 17.59 -4.15 -2.14
CA ALA A 52 18.65 -4.35 -3.11
C ALA A 52 19.45 -3.07 -3.35
N ILE A 53 20.75 -3.23 -3.57
CA ILE A 53 21.61 -2.17 -4.09
C ILE A 53 21.76 -2.41 -5.58
N VAL A 54 21.37 -1.44 -6.39
CA VAL A 54 21.38 -1.54 -7.85
C VAL A 54 22.20 -0.41 -8.46
N ASP A 55 23.08 -0.76 -9.39
CA ASP A 55 23.74 0.21 -10.27
C ASP A 55 22.87 0.44 -11.50
N TRP A 56 22.23 1.61 -11.54
CA TRP A 56 21.50 2.08 -12.72
C TRP A 56 22.39 2.96 -13.61
N PRO A 57 22.02 3.18 -14.89
CA PRO A 57 22.70 4.13 -15.76
C PRO A 57 22.77 5.57 -15.19
N TYR A 58 21.86 5.91 -14.27
CA TYR A 58 21.78 7.20 -13.58
C TYR A 58 22.32 7.17 -12.14
N GLY A 59 23.04 6.11 -11.77
CA GLY A 59 23.74 5.98 -10.49
C GLY A 59 23.20 4.88 -9.57
N ARG A 60 23.98 4.58 -8.53
CA ARG A 60 23.66 3.56 -7.53
C ARG A 60 22.48 3.99 -6.65
N ARG A 61 21.53 3.08 -6.42
CA ARG A 61 20.33 3.31 -5.59
C ARG A 61 20.03 2.10 -4.71
N ASP A 62 19.37 2.39 -3.58
CA ASP A 62 18.66 1.37 -2.80
C ASP A 62 17.27 1.18 -3.41
N GLU A 63 16.93 -0.06 -3.71
CA GLU A 63 15.71 -0.47 -4.38
C GLU A 63 14.99 -1.54 -3.54
N LEU A 64 13.68 -1.66 -3.76
CA LEU A 64 12.87 -2.71 -3.18
C LEU A 64 12.23 -3.53 -4.28
N LEU A 65 12.57 -4.82 -4.35
CA LEU A 65 11.98 -5.76 -5.28
C LEU A 65 10.95 -6.61 -4.56
N GLY A 66 9.82 -6.86 -5.19
CA GLY A 66 8.86 -7.88 -4.77
C GLY A 66 8.85 -9.04 -5.74
N VAL A 67 8.73 -10.25 -5.20
CA VAL A 67 8.59 -11.48 -5.97
C VAL A 67 7.42 -12.28 -5.40
N SER A 68 6.53 -12.75 -6.28
CA SER A 68 5.43 -13.64 -5.92
C SER A 68 5.46 -14.92 -6.73
N ALA A 69 5.33 -16.04 -6.03
CA ALA A 69 5.09 -17.36 -6.60
C ALA A 69 3.72 -17.89 -6.15
N ARG A 70 3.09 -18.71 -7.00
CA ARG A 70 1.75 -19.26 -6.76
C ARG A 70 1.67 -20.71 -7.19
N ALA A 71 1.01 -21.55 -6.38
CA ALA A 71 0.87 -22.97 -6.66
C ALA A 71 -0.06 -23.27 -7.85
N GLN A 72 -1.00 -22.37 -8.14
CA GLN A 72 -1.99 -22.51 -9.23
C GLN A 72 -1.65 -21.65 -10.46
N GLY A 73 -0.41 -21.19 -10.59
CA GLY A 73 0.02 -20.28 -11.66
C GLY A 73 -0.36 -18.82 -11.41
N LEU A 74 -0.08 -17.98 -12.41
CA LEU A 74 -0.25 -16.53 -12.32
C LEU A 74 -1.72 -16.14 -12.13
N SER A 75 -1.94 -15.12 -11.30
CA SER A 75 -3.22 -14.44 -11.12
C SER A 75 -3.37 -13.29 -12.10
N GLY A 76 -4.61 -12.82 -12.32
CA GLY A 76 -4.87 -11.73 -13.27
C GLY A 76 -4.09 -10.44 -12.99
N SER A 77 -3.79 -10.13 -11.72
CA SER A 77 -2.99 -8.94 -11.38
C SER A 77 -1.50 -9.10 -11.67
N ASP A 78 -0.99 -10.33 -11.79
CA ASP A 78 0.42 -10.59 -12.09
C ASP A 78 0.80 -10.09 -13.49
N SER A 79 -0.16 -9.92 -14.40
CA SER A 79 0.04 -9.28 -15.72
C SER A 79 0.54 -7.82 -15.66
N ARG A 80 0.50 -7.18 -14.48
CA ARG A 80 1.06 -5.84 -14.23
C ARG A 80 2.47 -5.85 -13.66
N ALA A 81 3.05 -7.04 -13.49
CA ALA A 81 4.44 -7.26 -13.09
C ALA A 81 5.19 -7.95 -14.23
N GLU A 82 6.52 -7.97 -14.14
CA GLU A 82 7.36 -8.72 -15.07
C GLU A 82 7.33 -10.21 -14.68
N ILE A 83 7.16 -11.07 -15.67
CA ILE A 83 7.06 -12.52 -15.45
C ILE A 83 8.38 -13.18 -15.82
N PHE A 84 8.90 -13.97 -14.89
CA PHE A 84 10.10 -14.78 -15.09
C PHE A 84 9.79 -16.26 -14.88
N ALA A 85 10.51 -17.11 -15.61
CA ALA A 85 10.45 -18.55 -15.44
C ALA A 85 11.61 -19.03 -14.56
N ASP A 86 11.32 -19.90 -13.60
CA ASP A 86 12.28 -20.65 -12.79
C ASP A 86 11.93 -22.14 -12.86
N GLY A 87 12.60 -22.88 -13.75
CA GLY A 87 12.24 -24.25 -14.08
C GLY A 87 10.82 -24.33 -14.65
N ASP A 88 9.95 -25.11 -14.01
CA ASP A 88 8.54 -25.26 -14.38
C ASP A 88 7.61 -24.20 -13.73
N ARG A 89 8.17 -23.22 -12.98
CA ARG A 89 7.42 -22.18 -12.29
C ARG A 89 7.49 -20.85 -13.01
N GLU A 90 6.38 -20.11 -13.01
CA GLU A 90 6.35 -18.67 -13.29
C GLU A 90 6.29 -17.87 -11.99
N VAL A 91 7.06 -16.77 -11.93
CA VAL A 91 7.08 -15.83 -10.81
C VAL A 91 6.84 -14.41 -11.32
N ALA A 92 6.04 -13.65 -10.57
CA ALA A 92 5.80 -12.24 -10.84
C ALA A 92 6.81 -11.41 -10.04
N VAL A 93 7.56 -10.56 -10.72
CA VAL A 93 8.59 -9.70 -10.15
C VAL A 93 8.27 -8.23 -10.44
N TRP A 94 8.40 -7.37 -9.44
CA TRP A 94 8.25 -5.94 -9.61
C TRP A 94 9.28 -5.16 -8.80
N LEU A 95 9.59 -3.96 -9.29
CA LEU A 95 10.33 -2.95 -8.56
C LEU A 95 9.32 -1.97 -7.93
N TYR A 96 9.48 -1.65 -6.65
CA TYR A 96 8.73 -0.55 -6.04
C TYR A 96 8.95 0.74 -6.86
N PRO A 97 7.92 1.57 -7.11
CA PRO A 97 6.54 1.49 -6.59
C PRO A 97 5.53 0.73 -7.48
N ASN A 98 5.97 -0.08 -8.44
CA ASN A 98 5.10 -0.74 -9.43
C ASN A 98 4.47 -2.05 -8.92
N ASP A 99 3.89 -2.02 -7.72
CA ASP A 99 3.24 -3.19 -7.13
C ASP A 99 2.02 -3.61 -7.97
N PRO A 100 1.96 -4.88 -8.44
CA PRO A 100 0.93 -5.33 -9.35
C PRO A 100 -0.47 -5.26 -8.74
N ASP A 101 -0.64 -5.39 -7.43
CA ASP A 101 -1.96 -5.32 -6.79
C ASP A 101 -2.33 -3.90 -6.33
N LEU A 102 -1.42 -2.94 -6.41
CA LEU A 102 -1.61 -1.56 -5.95
C LEU A 102 -1.30 -0.56 -7.08
N PRO A 103 -2.13 -0.50 -8.13
CA PRO A 103 -1.82 0.29 -9.34
C PRO A 103 -1.65 1.79 -9.07
N GLY A 104 -2.31 2.34 -8.05
CA GLY A 104 -2.12 3.74 -7.66
C GLY A 104 -0.80 4.04 -6.94
N LEU A 105 -0.03 3.04 -6.51
CA LEU A 105 1.17 3.24 -5.71
C LEU A 105 2.22 4.07 -6.46
N ALA A 106 2.38 3.84 -7.76
CA ALA A 106 3.30 4.61 -8.59
C ALA A 106 2.96 6.10 -8.64
N ARG A 107 1.68 6.49 -8.56
CA ARG A 107 1.30 7.90 -8.43
C ARG A 107 1.44 8.40 -7.00
N ALA A 108 1.09 7.58 -6.03
CA ALA A 108 1.15 7.94 -4.62
C ALA A 108 2.59 8.19 -4.14
N ALA A 109 3.58 7.50 -4.69
CA ALA A 109 4.97 7.57 -4.26
C ALA A 109 5.71 8.88 -4.60
N TYR A 110 5.13 9.78 -5.41
CA TYR A 110 5.81 10.99 -5.88
C TYR A 110 5.00 12.27 -5.64
N PRO A 111 5.61 13.34 -5.09
CA PRO A 111 4.92 14.60 -4.81
C PRO A 111 4.27 15.22 -6.05
N THR A 112 4.92 15.15 -7.22
CA THR A 112 4.39 15.69 -8.48
C THR A 112 3.05 15.07 -8.85
N SER A 113 2.96 13.74 -8.79
CA SER A 113 1.75 13.00 -9.11
C SER A 113 0.66 13.22 -8.06
N MET A 114 1.01 13.26 -6.78
CA MET A 114 0.03 13.48 -5.71
C MET A 114 -0.49 14.93 -5.67
N ALA A 115 0.34 15.94 -5.91
CA ALA A 115 -0.12 17.31 -6.07
C ALA A 115 -1.13 17.42 -7.23
N ALA A 116 -0.86 16.75 -8.37
CA ALA A 116 -1.80 16.69 -9.48
C ALA A 116 -3.13 16.01 -9.09
N VAL A 117 -3.10 14.93 -8.30
CA VAL A 117 -4.32 14.28 -7.78
C VAL A 117 -5.09 15.24 -6.87
N LEU A 118 -4.44 15.87 -5.89
CA LEU A 118 -5.10 16.79 -4.95
C LEU A 118 -5.74 17.97 -5.68
N ASN A 119 -5.06 18.51 -6.69
CA ASN A 119 -5.57 19.62 -7.51
C ASN A 119 -6.74 19.18 -8.40
N ALA A 120 -6.62 18.04 -9.10
CA ALA A 120 -7.65 17.55 -10.01
C ALA A 120 -8.98 17.24 -9.29
N TYR A 121 -8.90 16.75 -8.05
CA TYR A 121 -10.08 16.44 -7.23
C TYR A 121 -10.50 17.60 -6.32
N ARG A 122 -9.85 18.77 -6.42
CA ARG A 122 -10.11 19.95 -5.58
C ARG A 122 -10.13 19.60 -4.09
N ALA A 123 -9.15 18.79 -3.66
CA ALA A 123 -8.99 18.41 -2.26
C ALA A 123 -8.69 19.63 -1.36
N LEU A 124 -8.13 20.69 -1.95
CA LEU A 124 -7.92 22.02 -1.37
C LEU A 124 -8.63 23.09 -2.20
N PRO A 125 -8.94 24.27 -1.61
CA PRO A 125 -9.53 25.40 -2.34
C PRO A 125 -8.65 25.95 -3.46
N GLU A 126 -7.34 26.06 -3.19
CA GLU A 126 -6.34 26.56 -4.13
C GLU A 126 -5.41 25.42 -4.56
N PRO A 127 -4.94 25.43 -5.82
CA PRO A 127 -3.99 24.43 -6.29
C PRO A 127 -2.64 24.56 -5.59
N ILE A 128 -1.98 23.42 -5.38
CA ILE A 128 -0.65 23.35 -4.78
C ILE A 128 0.40 22.91 -5.81
N ALA A 129 1.63 23.39 -5.63
CA ALA A 129 2.80 22.89 -6.35
C ALA A 129 3.39 21.65 -5.67
N PRO A 130 4.10 20.77 -6.41
CA PRO A 130 4.72 19.57 -5.85
C PRO A 130 5.64 19.82 -4.65
N GLU A 131 6.37 20.94 -4.66
CA GLU A 131 7.34 21.31 -3.62
C GLU A 131 6.68 21.67 -2.28
N GLN A 132 5.36 21.92 -2.30
CA GLN A 132 4.57 22.17 -1.10
C GLN A 132 4.08 20.88 -0.44
N LEU A 133 4.37 19.71 -1.01
CA LEU A 133 3.88 18.43 -0.54
C LEU A 133 5.03 17.57 0.00
N ASP A 134 5.00 17.31 1.31
CA ASP A 134 5.87 16.34 1.97
C ASP A 134 5.17 14.98 2.04
N LEU A 135 5.75 13.97 1.40
CA LEU A 135 5.22 12.61 1.37
C LEU A 135 6.01 11.71 2.31
N THR A 136 5.31 11.06 3.23
CA THR A 136 5.90 10.06 4.11
C THR A 136 5.19 8.71 3.94
N MET A 137 5.93 7.66 3.60
CA MET A 137 5.41 6.30 3.64
C MET A 137 5.13 5.89 5.09
N VAL A 138 3.85 5.68 5.43
CA VAL A 138 3.45 5.24 6.78
C VAL A 138 3.48 3.73 6.89
N THR A 139 2.99 3.04 5.85
CA THR A 139 3.07 1.58 5.77
C THR A 139 3.01 1.15 4.32
N TYR A 140 3.83 0.17 3.97
CA TYR A 140 3.71 -0.57 2.74
C TYR A 140 3.67 -2.05 3.09
N ARG A 141 2.61 -2.73 2.68
CA ARG A 141 2.47 -4.18 2.75
C ARG A 141 2.32 -4.68 1.32
N PRO A 142 3.39 -5.25 0.75
CA PRO A 142 3.43 -5.71 -0.64
C PRO A 142 2.15 -6.49 -1.00
N ARG A 143 1.57 -6.14 -2.15
CA ARG A 143 0.34 -6.67 -2.73
C ARG A 143 -0.93 -6.54 -1.90
N ARG A 144 -0.86 -5.94 -0.71
CA ARG A 144 -2.00 -5.81 0.21
C ARG A 144 -2.52 -4.39 0.28
N ARG A 145 -1.64 -3.43 0.61
CA ARG A 145 -1.97 -1.99 0.74
C ARG A 145 -0.72 -1.14 0.96
N ALA A 146 -0.82 0.14 0.63
CA ALA A 146 0.09 1.16 1.15
C ALA A 146 -0.71 2.30 1.82
N VAL A 147 -0.09 3.01 2.75
CA VAL A 147 -0.60 4.27 3.29
C VAL A 147 0.52 5.28 3.29
N LEU A 148 0.26 6.42 2.65
CA LEU A 148 1.14 7.58 2.68
C LEU A 148 0.48 8.70 3.47
N ARG A 149 1.31 9.50 4.11
CA ARG A 149 0.94 10.78 4.72
C ARG A 149 1.41 11.88 3.79
N ASP A 150 0.49 12.75 3.43
CA ASP A 150 0.66 13.83 2.47
C ASP A 150 0.46 15.14 3.22
N ALA A 151 1.56 15.78 3.62
CA ALA A 151 1.52 17.01 4.39
C ALA A 151 1.72 18.23 3.48
N VAL A 152 0.72 19.10 3.41
CA VAL A 152 0.80 20.35 2.65
C VAL A 152 1.45 21.42 3.51
N ALA A 153 2.48 22.10 2.98
CA ALA A 153 3.17 23.19 3.66
C ALA A 153 2.20 24.30 4.07
N GLY A 154 2.10 24.57 5.39
CA GLY A 154 1.16 25.54 5.95
C GLY A 154 -0.32 25.16 5.79
N GLY A 155 -0.61 23.93 5.41
CA GLY A 155 -1.94 23.45 5.06
C GLY A 155 -2.34 22.16 5.79
N PRO A 156 -3.39 21.47 5.29
CA PRO A 156 -3.86 20.23 5.87
C PRO A 156 -2.93 19.05 5.60
N THR A 157 -3.07 18.01 6.41
CA THR A 157 -2.50 16.67 6.13
C THR A 157 -3.58 15.77 5.55
N PHE A 158 -3.20 14.95 4.57
CA PHE A 158 -4.01 13.84 4.07
C PHE A 158 -3.34 12.50 4.34
N PHE A 159 -4.14 11.45 4.42
CA PHE A 159 -3.68 10.07 4.40
C PHE A 159 -4.21 9.38 3.15
N VAL A 160 -3.30 8.93 2.29
CA VAL A 160 -3.62 8.27 1.03
C VAL A 160 -3.53 6.77 1.23
N LYS A 161 -4.68 6.09 1.17
CA LYS A 161 -4.73 4.63 1.17
C LYS A 161 -4.66 4.13 -0.27
N VAL A 162 -3.58 3.44 -0.61
CA VAL A 162 -3.44 2.70 -1.87
C VAL A 162 -3.97 1.30 -1.64
N LEU A 163 -5.00 0.91 -2.39
CA LEU A 163 -5.78 -0.30 -2.15
C LEU A 163 -5.90 -1.14 -3.41
N ARG A 164 -6.19 -2.43 -3.23
CA ARG A 164 -6.73 -3.27 -4.30
C ARG A 164 -8.14 -2.82 -4.67
N GLU A 165 -8.52 -3.00 -5.93
CA GLU A 165 -9.83 -2.60 -6.48
C GLU A 165 -11.02 -2.96 -5.59
N ARG A 166 -11.24 -4.25 -5.30
CA ARG A 166 -12.34 -4.72 -4.45
C ARG A 166 -12.34 -3.99 -3.10
N LEU A 167 -11.15 -3.85 -2.53
CA LEU A 167 -10.96 -3.28 -1.21
C LEU A 167 -11.21 -1.77 -1.18
N PHE A 168 -10.95 -1.06 -2.27
CA PHE A 168 -11.21 0.36 -2.41
C PHE A 168 -12.69 0.69 -2.28
N HIS A 169 -13.54 -0.01 -3.05
CA HIS A 169 -14.99 0.18 -2.99
C HIS A 169 -15.54 -0.13 -1.60
N ASP A 170 -15.06 -1.23 -0.99
CA ASP A 170 -15.41 -1.64 0.36
C ASP A 170 -15.07 -0.59 1.43
N VAL A 171 -13.88 0.01 1.36
CA VAL A 171 -13.44 1.04 2.33
C VAL A 171 -14.17 2.35 2.10
N SER A 172 -14.36 2.75 0.84
CA SER A 172 -15.04 3.98 0.47
C SER A 172 -16.50 3.95 0.94
N ARG A 173 -17.21 2.83 0.71
CA ARG A 173 -18.59 2.63 1.19
C ARG A 173 -18.68 2.76 2.71
N ARG A 174 -17.75 2.16 3.45
CA ARG A 174 -17.71 2.23 4.92
C ARG A 174 -17.48 3.67 5.43
N HIS A 175 -16.58 4.43 4.81
CA HIS A 175 -16.37 5.84 5.21
C HIS A 175 -17.61 6.69 4.94
N LYS A 176 -18.24 6.54 3.77
CA LYS A 176 -19.48 7.25 3.44
C LYS A 176 -20.59 6.93 4.44
N LEU A 177 -20.81 5.64 4.71
CA LEU A 177 -21.81 5.20 5.67
C LEU A 177 -21.64 5.84 7.07
N LEU A 178 -20.39 5.92 7.55
CA LEU A 178 -20.10 6.53 8.86
C LEU A 178 -20.28 8.06 8.82
N LEU A 179 -19.79 8.72 7.78
CA LEU A 179 -19.92 10.17 7.60
C LEU A 179 -21.39 10.61 7.48
N ASP A 180 -22.19 9.86 6.71
CA ASP A 180 -23.61 10.14 6.49
C ASP A 180 -24.43 9.99 7.79
N ALA A 181 -23.96 9.16 8.72
CA ALA A 181 -24.54 8.99 10.05
C ALA A 181 -24.00 9.99 11.10
N GLY A 182 -23.11 10.91 10.71
CA GLY A 182 -22.50 11.88 11.62
C GLY A 182 -21.42 11.30 12.55
N VAL A 183 -21.00 10.04 12.34
CA VAL A 183 -19.87 9.46 13.06
C VAL A 183 -18.59 10.19 12.64
N PRO A 184 -17.71 10.59 13.58
CA PRO A 184 -16.48 11.32 13.29
C PRO A 184 -15.45 10.44 12.58
N ALA A 185 -15.64 10.25 11.28
CA ALA A 185 -14.76 9.52 10.38
C ALA A 185 -13.93 10.51 9.51
N PRO A 186 -12.76 10.09 8.99
CA PRO A 186 -12.00 10.90 8.05
C PRO A 186 -12.82 11.24 6.79
N ARG A 187 -12.93 12.54 6.47
CA ARG A 187 -13.58 12.99 5.24
C ARG A 187 -12.82 12.46 4.02
N ILE A 188 -13.54 11.90 3.06
CA ILE A 188 -12.96 11.52 1.76
C ILE A 188 -12.73 12.80 0.94
N ALA A 189 -11.47 13.11 0.67
CA ALA A 189 -11.07 14.23 -0.17
C ALA A 189 -11.00 13.85 -1.65
N ALA A 190 -10.59 12.62 -1.96
CA ALA A 190 -10.58 12.09 -3.32
C ALA A 190 -10.69 10.57 -3.34
N GLY A 191 -11.22 10.04 -4.44
CA GLY A 191 -11.21 8.62 -4.79
C GLY A 191 -10.88 8.49 -6.27
N THR A 192 -9.76 7.84 -6.60
CA THR A 192 -9.25 7.79 -7.98
C THR A 192 -9.57 6.45 -8.67
N GLN A 193 -9.43 6.43 -10.00
CA GLN A 193 -9.69 5.23 -10.82
C GLN A 193 -8.67 4.09 -10.62
N ASP A 194 -7.48 4.41 -10.14
CA ASP A 194 -6.42 3.45 -9.76
C ASP A 194 -6.41 3.19 -8.24
N PHE A 195 -7.55 3.42 -7.57
CA PHE A 195 -7.83 2.96 -6.21
C PHE A 195 -7.04 3.66 -5.10
N LEU A 196 -6.73 4.95 -5.27
CA LEU A 196 -6.29 5.84 -4.20
C LEU A 196 -7.50 6.41 -3.47
N LEU A 197 -7.58 6.17 -2.16
CA LEU A 197 -8.53 6.81 -1.28
C LEU A 197 -7.81 7.86 -0.43
N VAL A 198 -8.00 9.13 -0.77
CA VAL A 198 -7.40 10.28 -0.07
C VAL A 198 -8.35 10.71 1.04
N LEU A 199 -7.87 10.66 2.27
CA LEU A 199 -8.64 10.97 3.47
C LEU A 199 -8.03 12.20 4.15
N ALA A 200 -8.86 13.16 4.56
CA ALA A 200 -8.41 14.23 5.44
C ALA A 200 -7.95 13.64 6.78
N GLU A 201 -6.89 14.22 7.37
CA GLU A 201 -6.50 13.89 8.74
C GLU A 201 -7.67 14.09 9.71
N LEU A 202 -7.93 13.08 10.55
CA LEU A 202 -8.83 13.24 11.68
C LEU A 202 -8.01 13.78 12.86
N PRO A 203 -8.37 14.94 13.44
CA PRO A 203 -7.60 15.52 14.53
C PRO A 203 -7.69 14.64 15.77
N GLY A 204 -6.60 14.56 16.52
CA GLY A 204 -6.55 13.81 17.77
C GLY A 204 -5.22 13.10 17.99
N ARG A 205 -5.17 12.26 19.02
CA ARG A 205 -4.01 11.43 19.33
C ARG A 205 -4.37 9.96 19.14
N PRO A 206 -3.53 9.15 18.48
CA PRO A 206 -3.76 7.72 18.38
C PRO A 206 -3.92 7.07 19.76
N LEU A 207 -5.01 6.32 19.97
CA LEU A 207 -5.29 5.65 21.25
C LEU A 207 -4.16 4.71 21.68
N ALA A 208 -3.51 4.05 20.72
CA ALA A 208 -2.36 3.17 20.96
C ALA A 208 -1.19 3.87 21.68
N ARG A 209 -1.06 5.19 21.56
CA ARG A 209 -0.08 5.97 22.33
C ARG A 209 -0.70 6.51 23.61
N ALA A 210 -1.91 7.05 23.51
CA ALA A 210 -2.54 7.78 24.61
C ALA A 210 -2.97 6.87 25.79
N VAL A 211 -3.14 5.56 25.57
CA VAL A 211 -3.47 4.60 26.63
C VAL A 211 -2.36 4.46 27.69
N PHE A 212 -1.13 4.81 27.35
CA PHE A 212 0.02 4.75 28.26
C PHE A 212 0.26 6.07 29.01
N ASP A 213 -0.51 7.13 28.72
CA ASP A 213 -0.39 8.40 29.42
C ASP A 213 -1.01 8.31 30.83
N PRO A 214 -0.54 9.14 31.79
CA PRO A 214 -1.13 9.19 33.13
C PRO A 214 -2.58 9.70 33.13
N VAL A 215 -2.99 10.43 32.08
CA VAL A 215 -4.34 10.95 31.90
C VAL A 215 -5.10 10.02 30.96
N ARG A 216 -6.27 9.55 31.41
CA ARG A 216 -7.13 8.69 30.57
C ARG A 216 -7.53 9.43 29.28
N PRO A 217 -7.37 8.79 28.10
CA PRO A 217 -7.57 9.46 26.81
C PRO A 217 -9.04 9.69 26.45
N CYS A 218 -9.94 8.89 26.99
CA CYS A 218 -11.39 9.00 26.85
C CYS A 218 -12.09 8.35 28.04
N THR A 219 -13.38 8.63 28.22
CA THR A 219 -14.24 7.92 29.17
C THR A 219 -14.89 6.70 28.50
N ALA A 220 -15.49 5.81 29.30
CA ALA A 220 -16.20 4.65 28.76
C ALA A 220 -17.46 5.10 28.00
N GLU A 221 -18.14 6.13 28.49
CA GLU A 221 -19.33 6.72 27.90
C GLU A 221 -19.03 7.26 26.50
N GLN A 222 -17.89 7.94 26.30
CA GLN A 222 -17.48 8.43 24.98
C GLN A 222 -17.28 7.30 23.95
N LEU A 223 -16.86 6.11 24.39
CA LEU A 223 -16.76 4.94 23.50
C LEU A 223 -18.14 4.39 23.16
N ILE A 224 -19.04 4.34 24.14
CA ILE A 224 -20.44 3.89 23.96
C ILE A 224 -21.17 4.86 23.03
N ASP A 225 -21.04 6.18 23.22
CA ASP A 225 -21.65 7.21 22.38
C ASP A 225 -21.25 7.07 20.91
N VAL A 226 -19.99 6.70 20.63
CA VAL A 226 -19.52 6.44 19.26
C VAL A 226 -20.16 5.17 18.68
N LEU A 227 -20.34 4.12 19.49
CA LEU A 227 -21.01 2.90 19.06
C LEU A 227 -22.49 3.14 18.80
N ASP A 228 -23.17 3.90 19.66
CA ASP A 228 -24.58 4.26 19.55
C ASP A 228 -24.84 5.19 18.35
N ALA A 229 -23.85 5.98 17.95
CA ALA A 229 -23.91 6.80 16.74
C ALA A 229 -23.76 5.98 15.43
N MET A 230 -23.33 4.71 15.50
CA MET A 230 -23.19 3.90 14.29
C MET A 230 -24.57 3.51 13.72
N PRO A 231 -24.80 3.64 12.40
CA PRO A 231 -26.05 3.23 11.80
C PRO A 231 -26.16 1.70 11.80
N ALA A 232 -27.37 1.15 11.92
CA ALA A 232 -27.62 -0.29 11.95
C ALA A 232 -26.98 -1.04 10.75
N ALA A 233 -26.91 -0.39 9.59
CA ALA A 233 -26.26 -0.91 8.38
C ALA A 233 -24.77 -1.24 8.56
N VAL A 234 -24.10 -0.76 9.61
CA VAL A 234 -22.73 -1.18 9.97
C VAL A 234 -22.70 -2.67 10.34
N ALA A 235 -23.74 -3.19 10.99
CA ALA A 235 -23.82 -4.61 11.36
C ALA A 235 -23.98 -5.55 10.15
N GLU A 236 -24.39 -5.02 9.01
CA GLU A 236 -24.55 -5.76 7.74
C GLU A 236 -23.26 -5.79 6.91
N LEU A 237 -22.21 -5.08 7.33
CA LEU A 237 -20.94 -5.06 6.61
C LEU A 237 -20.24 -6.41 6.72
N GLU A 238 -19.77 -6.94 5.59
CA GLU A 238 -18.95 -8.14 5.57
C GLU A 238 -17.72 -7.99 6.48
N ARG A 239 -17.43 -9.06 7.24
CA ARG A 239 -16.22 -9.15 8.05
C ARG A 239 -14.99 -9.21 7.12
N ARG A 240 -13.96 -8.46 7.51
CA ARG A 240 -12.74 -8.26 6.73
C ARG A 240 -11.62 -9.22 7.12
#